data_AF-A0A8H6YKT0-F1
#
_entry.id   AF-A0A8H6YKT0-F1
#
_cell.length_a   1.000
_cell.length_b   1.000
_cell.length_c   1.000
_cell.angle_alpha   90.00
_cell.angle_beta   90.00
_cell.angle_gamma   90.00
#
_symmetry.space_group_name_H-M   'P 1'
#
loop_
_entity.id
_entity.type
_entity.pdbx_description
1 polymer ?
#
loop_
_entity_poly.entity_id
_entity_poly.type
_entity_poly.pdbx_seq_one_letter_code
_entity_poly.pdbx_strand_id
1 'polypeptide(L)'
;MKFLSSVLLAIAAVTSVTAQCPSCPEITPLFRSFAGALTDHFYTANPSEVISAATPGSGSYIPQGVAAGIFSTQIASSTPLFELWNGAVDDHAYTASALGVDALEAEDYVLVAVTPGYVYTTQICNSVPLYGLFSVSAQDHFMTSSVTLNSTYFISS
;
A
#
# COMPACT_ATOMS: atom_id res chain seq x y z
N MET A 1 19.22 32.08 72.59
CA MET A 1 18.56 32.25 71.27
C MET A 1 18.79 30.96 70.48
N LYS A 2 17.72 30.19 70.21
CA LYS A 2 17.80 28.89 69.52
C LYS A 2 17.63 29.13 68.02
N PHE A 3 18.59 28.71 67.20
CA PHE A 3 18.42 28.66 65.74
C PHE A 3 17.87 27.27 65.36
N LEU A 4 16.69 27.25 64.77
CA LEU A 4 16.06 26.06 64.18
C LEU A 4 16.67 25.82 62.80
N SER A 5 17.28 24.66 62.61
CA SER A 5 17.74 24.16 61.32
C SER A 5 16.59 23.41 60.65
N SER A 6 16.01 24.00 59.60
CA SER A 6 15.02 23.32 58.75
C SER A 6 15.75 22.56 57.64
N VAL A 7 15.68 21.23 57.71
CA VAL A 7 16.11 20.35 56.61
C VAL A 7 15.00 20.34 55.57
N LEU A 8 15.30 20.88 54.38
CA LEU A 8 14.39 20.87 53.23
C LEU A 8 14.54 19.53 52.50
N LEU A 9 13.49 18.71 52.55
CA LEU A 9 13.44 17.43 51.82
C LEU A 9 13.07 17.71 50.36
N ALA A 10 14.05 17.58 49.46
CA ALA A 10 13.80 17.63 48.02
C ALA A 10 13.20 16.28 47.58
N ILE A 11 11.91 16.28 47.23
CA ILE A 11 11.26 15.15 46.58
C ILE A 11 11.65 15.18 45.10
N ALA A 12 12.44 14.22 44.65
CA ALA A 12 12.71 14.03 43.22
C ALA A 12 11.45 13.46 42.55
N ALA A 13 10.88 14.20 41.60
CA ALA A 13 9.84 13.67 40.73
C ALA A 13 10.47 12.63 39.80
N VAL A 14 10.03 11.37 39.91
CA VAL A 14 10.40 10.31 38.98
C VAL A 14 9.58 10.53 37.71
N THR A 15 10.19 11.07 36.67
CA THR A 15 9.60 11.09 35.33
C THR A 15 9.69 9.68 34.77
N SER A 16 8.55 8.99 34.71
CA SER A 16 8.44 7.74 33.96
C SER A 16 8.59 8.05 32.48
N VAL A 17 9.79 7.86 31.94
CA VAL A 17 9.99 7.79 30.49
C VAL A 17 9.36 6.49 30.03
N THR A 18 8.11 6.55 29.59
CA THR A 18 7.55 5.46 28.79
C THR A 18 8.34 5.45 27.49
N ALA A 19 9.28 4.50 27.36
CA ALA A 19 9.82 4.15 26.07
C ALA A 19 8.65 3.61 25.26
N GLN A 20 8.00 4.49 24.49
CA GLN A 20 7.02 4.09 23.51
C GLN A 20 7.76 3.18 22.55
N CYS A 21 7.42 1.89 22.55
CA CYS A 21 7.80 1.03 21.43
C CYS A 21 7.39 1.78 20.16
N PRO A 22 8.23 1.83 19.10
CA PRO A 22 7.78 2.39 17.84
C PRO A 22 6.43 1.74 17.55
N SER A 23 5.39 2.57 17.43
CA SER A 23 4.04 2.11 17.15
C SER A 23 4.14 1.10 16.02
N CYS A 24 3.49 -0.06 16.18
CA CYS A 24 3.45 -1.05 15.10
C CYS A 24 3.09 -0.32 13.80
N PRO A 25 3.78 -0.62 12.68
CA PRO A 25 3.46 0.00 11.40
C PRO A 25 1.96 -0.08 11.15
N GLU A 26 1.35 1.05 10.84
CA GLU A 26 -0.08 1.09 10.54
C GLU A 26 -0.30 0.35 9.21
N ILE A 27 -1.11 -0.71 9.28
CA ILE A 27 -1.55 -1.46 8.11
C ILE A 27 -2.91 -0.92 7.70
N THR A 28 -3.01 -0.46 6.47
CA THR A 28 -4.26 -0.01 5.85
C THR A 28 -4.73 -1.02 4.80
N PRO A 29 -6.06 -1.13 4.58
CA PRO A 29 -6.58 -1.98 3.53
C PRO A 29 -6.26 -1.39 2.15
N LEU A 30 -5.80 -2.25 1.23
CA LEU A 30 -5.80 -1.99 -0.20
C LEU A 30 -7.13 -2.51 -0.76
N PHE A 31 -8.03 -1.59 -1.12
CA PHE A 31 -9.31 -1.90 -1.73
C PHE A 31 -9.13 -2.23 -3.20
N ARG A 32 -9.91 -3.17 -3.70
CA ARG A 32 -10.01 -3.51 -5.13
C ARG A 32 -11.39 -3.15 -5.66
N SER A 33 -11.44 -2.57 -6.84
CA SER A 33 -12.67 -2.35 -7.60
C SER A 33 -12.48 -2.77 -9.06
N PHE A 34 -13.57 -3.08 -9.76
CA PHE A 34 -13.51 -3.51 -11.16
C PHE A 34 -14.53 -2.76 -12.01
N ALA A 35 -14.10 -2.23 -13.16
CA ALA A 35 -14.97 -1.61 -14.14
C ALA A 35 -15.08 -2.52 -15.37
N GLY A 36 -16.20 -3.26 -15.49
CA GLY A 36 -16.39 -4.17 -16.62
C GLY A 36 -16.50 -3.50 -18.00
N ALA A 37 -16.82 -2.21 -18.05
CA ALA A 37 -16.84 -1.44 -19.30
C ALA A 37 -15.44 -1.06 -19.80
N LEU A 38 -14.49 -0.92 -18.88
CA LEU A 38 -13.08 -0.63 -19.16
C LEU A 38 -12.24 -1.92 -19.20
N THR A 39 -12.74 -2.99 -18.57
CA THR A 39 -11.98 -4.22 -18.31
C THR A 39 -10.75 -3.92 -17.45
N ASP A 40 -10.91 -3.12 -16.40
CA ASP A 40 -9.80 -2.67 -15.55
C ASP A 40 -10.06 -2.91 -14.06
N HIS A 41 -8.99 -3.29 -13.35
CA HIS A 41 -8.94 -3.34 -11.89
C HIS A 41 -8.18 -2.17 -11.28
N PHE A 42 -8.92 -1.40 -10.48
CA PHE A 42 -8.36 -0.29 -9.71
C PHE A 42 -8.11 -0.67 -8.24
N TYR A 43 -6.95 -0.29 -7.71
CA TYR A 43 -6.54 -0.55 -6.32
C TYR A 43 -6.13 0.74 -5.60
N THR A 44 -6.75 1.01 -4.45
CA THR A 44 -6.45 2.21 -3.65
C THR A 44 -6.54 1.91 -2.15
N ALA A 45 -5.72 2.61 -1.35
CA ALA A 45 -5.86 2.62 0.11
C ALA A 45 -6.75 3.78 0.62
N ASN A 46 -7.17 4.69 -0.27
CA ASN A 46 -8.04 5.80 0.07
C ASN A 46 -9.51 5.41 -0.16
N PRO A 47 -10.32 5.28 0.91
CA PRO A 47 -11.73 4.91 0.77
C PRO A 47 -12.54 5.96 -0.02
N SER A 48 -12.09 7.22 -0.07
CA SER A 48 -12.75 8.26 -0.86
C SER A 48 -12.59 8.01 -2.37
N GLU A 49 -11.44 7.48 -2.80
CA GLU A 49 -11.20 7.14 -4.20
C GLU A 49 -12.05 5.96 -4.66
N VAL A 50 -12.35 5.00 -3.77
CA VAL A 50 -13.31 3.92 -4.05
C VAL A 50 -14.70 4.50 -4.37
N ILE A 51 -15.15 5.50 -3.60
CA ILE A 51 -16.45 6.16 -3.81
C ILE A 51 -16.43 6.98 -5.11
N SER A 52 -15.35 7.72 -5.36
CA SER A 52 -15.18 8.50 -6.58
C SER A 52 -15.16 7.61 -7.83
N ALA A 53 -14.40 6.51 -7.82
CA ALA A 53 -14.32 5.56 -8.93
C ALA A 53 -15.68 4.87 -9.20
N ALA A 54 -16.49 4.65 -8.17
CA ALA A 54 -17.84 4.09 -8.30
C ALA A 54 -18.88 5.09 -8.85
N THR A 55 -18.54 6.38 -8.93
CA THR A 55 -19.47 7.41 -9.42
C THR A 55 -19.70 7.25 -10.93
N PRO A 56 -20.96 7.26 -11.42
CA PRO A 56 -21.25 7.18 -12.84
C PRO A 56 -20.51 8.27 -13.63
N GLY A 57 -19.81 7.86 -14.70
CA GLY A 57 -18.97 8.76 -15.50
C GLY A 57 -17.51 8.90 -15.04
N SER A 58 -17.14 8.32 -13.89
CA SER A 58 -15.76 8.25 -13.37
C SER A 58 -15.17 6.84 -13.47
N GLY A 59 -15.59 6.07 -14.48
CA GLY A 59 -15.24 4.66 -14.68
C GLY A 59 -16.29 3.66 -14.19
N SER A 60 -17.17 4.07 -13.27
CA SER A 60 -18.27 3.25 -12.74
C SER A 60 -17.80 1.90 -12.16
N TYR A 61 -16.68 1.95 -11.44
CA TYR A 61 -16.08 0.78 -10.81
C TYR A 61 -16.99 0.17 -9.74
N ILE A 62 -17.04 -1.16 -9.70
CA ILE A 62 -17.77 -1.92 -8.68
C ILE A 62 -16.77 -2.36 -7.60
N PRO A 63 -16.92 -1.93 -6.34
CA PRO A 63 -16.04 -2.37 -5.25
C PRO A 63 -16.12 -3.89 -5.04
N GLN A 64 -14.96 -4.53 -4.92
CA GLN A 64 -14.83 -5.97 -4.70
C GLN A 64 -14.25 -6.32 -3.31
N GLY A 65 -14.04 -5.32 -2.45
CA GLY A 65 -13.56 -5.49 -1.09
C GLY A 65 -12.05 -5.29 -0.94
N VAL A 66 -11.48 -5.85 0.12
CA VAL A 66 -10.06 -5.72 0.46
C VAL A 66 -9.26 -6.81 -0.26
N ALA A 67 -8.25 -6.42 -1.04
CA ALA A 67 -7.35 -7.36 -1.73
C ALA A 67 -6.11 -7.71 -0.90
N ALA A 68 -5.59 -6.76 -0.13
CA ALA A 68 -4.41 -6.91 0.71
C ALA A 68 -4.39 -5.90 1.85
N GLY A 69 -3.49 -6.11 2.82
CA GLY A 69 -3.05 -5.07 3.74
C GLY A 69 -1.70 -4.53 3.31
N ILE A 70 -1.52 -3.21 3.35
CA ILE A 70 -0.27 -2.52 3.02
C ILE A 70 0.10 -1.56 4.16
N PHE A 71 1.35 -1.09 4.22
CA PHE A 71 1.73 -0.08 5.19
C PHE A 71 1.38 1.33 4.71
N SER A 72 0.83 2.16 5.59
CA SER A 72 0.53 3.58 5.28
C SER A 72 1.79 4.46 5.23
N THR A 73 2.87 4.01 5.87
CA THR A 73 4.16 4.71 5.93
C THR A 73 5.31 3.75 5.61
N GLN A 74 6.40 4.28 5.08
CA GLN A 74 7.56 3.46 4.75
C GLN A 74 8.19 2.90 6.04
N ILE A 75 8.43 1.60 6.05
CA ILE A 75 9.15 0.90 7.10
C ILE A 75 10.42 0.23 6.57
N ALA A 76 11.27 -0.26 7.49
CA ALA A 76 12.43 -1.04 7.11
C ALA A 76 12.05 -2.25 6.23
N SER A 77 12.82 -2.46 5.16
CA SER A 77 12.59 -3.54 4.19
C SER A 77 11.25 -3.46 3.43
N SER A 78 10.65 -2.27 3.37
CA SER A 78 9.48 -2.00 2.51
C SER A 78 9.82 -1.04 1.37
N THR A 79 9.07 -1.17 0.29
CA THR A 79 9.17 -0.38 -0.93
C THR A 79 7.79 0.21 -1.25
N PRO A 80 7.71 1.38 -1.91
CA PRO A 80 6.45 1.89 -2.43
C PRO A 80 5.80 0.85 -3.36
N LEU A 81 4.48 0.70 -3.25
CA LEU A 81 3.66 0.11 -4.29
C LEU A 81 3.29 1.23 -5.26
N PHE A 82 3.96 1.30 -6.40
CA PHE A 82 3.70 2.29 -7.44
C PHE A 82 2.44 1.92 -8.21
N GLU A 83 1.65 2.93 -8.56
CA GLU A 83 0.54 2.86 -9.50
C GLU A 83 0.92 3.61 -10.76
N LEU A 84 0.64 3.02 -11.92
CA LEU A 84 0.81 3.66 -13.21
C LEU A 84 -0.47 3.51 -14.04
N TRP A 85 -0.72 4.47 -14.91
CA TRP A 85 -1.93 4.55 -15.73
C TRP A 85 -1.60 4.60 -17.21
N ASN A 86 -2.28 3.80 -18.02
CA ASN A 86 -2.27 3.92 -19.47
C ASN A 86 -3.67 4.25 -20.01
N GLY A 87 -3.91 5.52 -20.30
CA GLY A 87 -5.20 6.01 -20.79
C GLY A 87 -5.52 5.62 -22.24
N ALA A 88 -4.62 4.98 -22.98
CA ALA A 88 -4.91 4.46 -24.32
C ALA A 88 -5.65 3.11 -24.27
N VAL A 89 -5.47 2.35 -23.18
CA VAL A 89 -6.10 1.04 -22.96
C VAL A 89 -6.98 1.00 -21.70
N ASP A 90 -7.13 2.13 -21.03
CA ASP A 90 -7.90 2.31 -19.81
C ASP A 90 -7.46 1.38 -18.65
N ASP A 91 -6.15 1.16 -18.46
CA ASP A 91 -5.62 0.18 -17.49
C ASP A 91 -4.69 0.79 -16.41
N HIS A 92 -4.85 0.29 -15.17
CA HIS A 92 -4.00 0.56 -14.02
C HIS A 92 -3.03 -0.59 -13.76
N ALA A 93 -1.73 -0.29 -13.78
CA ALA A 93 -0.69 -1.24 -13.42
C ALA A 93 -0.05 -0.91 -12.07
N TYR A 94 0.31 -1.95 -11.31
CA TYR A 94 0.92 -1.81 -9.98
C TYR A 94 2.21 -2.59 -9.86
N THR A 95 3.26 -1.95 -9.31
CA THR A 95 4.58 -2.58 -9.13
C THR A 95 5.26 -2.10 -7.85
N ALA A 96 6.03 -2.99 -7.23
CA ALA A 96 6.82 -2.68 -6.04
C ALA A 96 8.30 -2.43 -6.36
N SER A 97 8.68 -2.35 -7.64
CA SER A 97 10.08 -2.27 -8.08
C SER A 97 10.31 -1.17 -9.11
N ALA A 98 11.47 -0.51 -9.03
CA ALA A 98 11.89 0.50 -10.00
C ALA A 98 12.01 -0.09 -11.42
N LEU A 99 12.55 -1.31 -11.56
CA LEU A 99 12.61 -1.99 -12.85
C LEU A 99 11.22 -2.26 -13.45
N GLY A 100 10.22 -2.55 -12.61
CA GLY A 100 8.85 -2.69 -13.07
C GLY A 100 8.21 -1.36 -13.49
N VAL A 101 8.59 -0.24 -12.85
CA VAL A 101 8.20 1.11 -13.30
C VAL A 101 8.80 1.36 -14.68
N ASP A 102 10.10 1.18 -14.85
CA ASP A 102 10.79 1.37 -16.14
C ASP A 102 10.18 0.51 -17.25
N ALA A 103 9.81 -0.75 -16.94
CA ALA A 103 9.20 -1.66 -17.88
C ALA A 103 7.79 -1.23 -18.30
N LEU A 104 6.99 -0.70 -17.37
CA LEU A 104 5.64 -0.20 -17.68
C LEU A 104 5.69 1.14 -18.42
N GLU A 105 6.64 2.03 -18.08
CA GLU A 105 6.85 3.29 -18.81
C GLU A 105 7.29 3.05 -20.26
N ALA A 106 8.03 1.97 -20.53
CA ALA A 106 8.37 1.54 -21.88
C ALA A 106 7.14 1.10 -22.71
N GLU A 107 6.02 0.79 -22.04
CA GLU A 107 4.73 0.40 -22.63
C GLU A 107 3.68 1.52 -22.46
N ASP A 108 4.13 2.78 -22.43
CA ASP A 108 3.33 4.01 -22.38
C ASP A 108 2.50 4.22 -21.10
N TYR A 109 2.77 3.49 -20.02
CA TYR A 109 2.18 3.79 -18.71
C TYR A 109 2.86 5.00 -18.07
N VAL A 110 2.07 5.83 -17.39
CA VAL A 110 2.56 7.02 -16.70
C VAL A 110 2.38 6.86 -15.20
N LEU A 111 3.44 7.14 -14.44
CA LEU A 111 3.41 7.07 -12.98
C LEU A 111 2.35 8.02 -12.40
N VAL A 112 1.47 7.46 -11.57
CA VAL A 112 0.51 8.23 -10.77
C VAL A 112 1.23 8.81 -9.56
N ALA A 113 1.04 10.11 -9.31
CA ALA A 113 1.82 10.85 -8.32
C ALA A 113 1.62 10.38 -6.87
N VAL A 114 0.52 9.69 -6.57
CA VAL A 114 0.17 9.21 -5.24
C VAL A 114 0.45 7.71 -5.16
N THR A 115 1.34 7.32 -4.25
CA THR A 115 1.59 5.92 -3.95
C THR A 115 0.45 5.35 -3.09
N PRO A 116 -0.20 4.24 -3.49
CA PRO A 116 -1.17 3.53 -2.65
C PRO A 116 -0.68 3.22 -1.23
N GLY A 117 0.57 2.81 -1.07
CA GLY A 117 1.22 2.53 0.21
C GLY A 117 2.53 1.75 0.03
N TYR A 118 2.95 1.02 1.05
CA TYR A 118 4.23 0.28 1.03
C TYR A 118 4.03 -1.21 1.30
N VAL A 119 4.84 -2.03 0.64
CA VAL A 119 4.85 -3.50 0.77
C VAL A 119 6.25 -4.00 1.10
N TYR A 120 6.38 -5.16 1.73
CA TYR A 120 7.69 -5.77 1.94
C TYR A 120 8.35 -6.12 0.60
N THR A 121 9.68 -5.95 0.51
CA THR A 121 10.46 -6.28 -0.70
C THR A 121 10.63 -7.77 -0.91
N THR A 122 10.46 -8.56 0.15
CA THR A 122 10.58 -10.03 0.14
C THR A 122 9.53 -10.62 1.06
N GLN A 123 9.17 -11.88 0.83
CA GLN A 123 8.30 -12.60 1.75
C GLN A 123 9.03 -12.83 3.09
N ILE A 124 8.48 -12.28 4.16
CA ILE A 124 8.93 -12.52 5.53
C ILE A 124 7.99 -13.49 6.25
N CYS A 125 8.42 -14.04 7.39
CA CYS A 125 7.60 -14.91 8.23
C CYS A 125 6.22 -14.27 8.52
N ASN A 126 5.16 -15.04 8.29
CA ASN A 126 3.74 -14.63 8.47
C ASN A 126 3.25 -13.51 7.54
N SER A 127 4.03 -13.07 6.56
CA SER A 127 3.52 -12.22 5.48
C SER A 127 2.87 -13.06 4.38
N VAL A 128 1.88 -12.47 3.72
CA VAL A 128 1.24 -13.02 2.52
C VAL A 128 1.76 -12.23 1.33
N PRO A 129 2.35 -12.88 0.31
CA PRO A 129 2.79 -12.18 -0.90
C PRO A 129 1.61 -11.54 -1.62
N LEU A 130 1.87 -10.40 -2.27
CA LEU A 130 0.96 -9.77 -3.21
C LEU A 130 1.53 -9.94 -4.62
N TYR A 131 0.80 -10.66 -5.47
CA TYR A 131 1.19 -10.97 -6.85
C TYR A 131 0.50 -10.03 -7.82
N GLY A 132 1.25 -9.48 -8.77
CA GLY A 132 0.71 -8.83 -9.95
C GLY A 132 0.67 -9.78 -11.14
N LEU A 133 -0.44 -9.80 -11.86
CA LEU A 133 -0.70 -10.61 -13.03
C LEU A 133 -1.09 -9.69 -14.18
N PHE A 134 -0.78 -10.08 -15.41
CA PHE A 134 -1.20 -9.36 -16.61
C PHE A 134 -1.92 -10.32 -17.56
N SER A 135 -3.07 -9.88 -18.08
CA SER A 135 -3.84 -10.62 -19.07
C SER A 135 -3.75 -9.92 -20.42
N VAL A 136 -2.96 -10.48 -21.35
CA VAL A 136 -2.82 -9.93 -22.72
C VAL A 136 -4.16 -9.81 -23.44
N SER A 137 -5.07 -10.78 -23.25
CA SER A 137 -6.38 -10.75 -23.93
C SER A 137 -7.35 -9.73 -23.34
N ALA A 138 -7.21 -9.42 -22.04
CA ALA A 138 -8.04 -8.43 -21.38
C ALA A 138 -7.41 -7.03 -21.39
N GLN A 139 -6.10 -6.95 -21.65
CA GLN A 139 -5.28 -5.75 -21.50
C GLN A 139 -5.31 -5.20 -20.05
N ASP A 140 -5.45 -6.09 -19.06
CA ASP A 140 -5.74 -5.76 -17.65
C ASP A 140 -4.65 -6.30 -16.71
N HIS A 141 -4.26 -5.48 -15.73
CA HIS A 141 -3.43 -5.91 -14.59
C HIS A 141 -4.26 -6.26 -13.36
N PHE A 142 -3.93 -7.38 -12.73
CA PHE A 142 -4.65 -7.88 -11.56
C PHE A 142 -3.70 -8.21 -10.40
N MET A 143 -3.99 -7.65 -9.22
CA MET A 143 -3.28 -7.94 -7.98
C MET A 143 -4.04 -8.92 -7.08
N THR A 144 -3.32 -9.92 -6.54
CA THR A 144 -3.88 -10.97 -5.66
C THR A 144 -2.93 -11.42 -4.56
N SER A 145 -3.46 -11.69 -3.37
CA SER A 145 -2.74 -12.36 -2.28
C SER A 145 -2.89 -13.88 -2.29
N SER A 146 -3.63 -14.42 -3.25
CA SER A 146 -3.90 -15.85 -3.42
C SER A 146 -2.97 -16.49 -4.44
N VAL A 147 -2.29 -17.57 -4.03
CA VAL A 147 -1.42 -18.39 -4.90
C VAL A 147 -2.17 -19.30 -5.88
N THR A 148 -3.50 -19.42 -5.77
CA THR A 148 -4.30 -20.38 -6.55
C THR A 148 -4.81 -19.83 -7.88
N LEU A 149 -4.59 -18.54 -8.17
CA LEU A 149 -4.83 -17.96 -9.49
C LEU A 149 -3.54 -18.14 -10.30
N ASN A 150 -3.56 -19.08 -11.25
CA ASN A 150 -2.47 -19.50 -12.14
C ASN A 150 -1.42 -18.39 -12.36
N SER A 151 -0.39 -18.39 -11.53
CA SER A 151 0.55 -17.26 -11.42
C SER A 151 1.66 -17.46 -12.44
N THR A 152 1.60 -16.72 -13.55
CA THR A 152 2.82 -16.49 -14.34
C THR A 152 3.70 -15.55 -13.54
N TYR A 153 4.84 -16.08 -13.13
CA TYR A 153 5.79 -15.55 -12.15
C TYR A 153 6.24 -14.10 -12.42
N PHE A 154 6.27 -13.28 -11.36
CA PHE A 154 7.28 -12.24 -11.20
C PHE A 154 8.04 -12.51 -9.90
N ILE A 155 9.15 -13.26 -10.02
CA ILE A 155 10.27 -13.14 -9.08
C ILE A 155 11.26 -12.24 -9.81
N SER A 156 11.39 -10.98 -9.39
CA SER A 156 12.56 -10.20 -9.76
C SER A 156 13.73 -10.71 -8.92
N SER A 157 14.59 -11.54 -9.53
CA SER A 157 15.98 -11.69 -9.10
C SER A 157 16.79 -10.47 -9.51
#